data_AF-A0A244EKP6-F1
#
_entry.id   AF-A0A244EKP6-F1
#
_cell.length_a   1.000
_cell.length_b   1.000
_cell.length_c   1.000
_cell.angle_alpha   90.00
_cell.angle_beta   90.00
_cell.angle_gamma   90.00
#
_symmetry.space_group_name_H-M   'P 1'
#
loop_
_entity.id
_entity.type
_entity.pdbx_description
1 polymer ?
#
loop_
_entity_poly.entity_id
_entity_poly.type
_entity_poly.pdbx_seq_one_letter_code
_entity_poly.pdbx_strand_id
1 'polypeptide(L)'
;MTVSAVLYIQQVIPWWVCVLANAFFASLTHELEHDLIHYMYFRKNRIVHNLMLGLAWLARPTTINPWVRRQHHFNHHKFSGTEADLEERTLSNGTPWGVLRFFMICDLMLSTSVMIARETGWQNKINLLLAGAKAYVPLTVLSWSIWYVFLAFHTVDYFNGAAGLFAAAQGLSEWVTVMNTLVVVLIAPNVLRSFCLHFITSNIHYYGDVDHHNVITQTQVLNTPWFWPLQLFCVNFGSTHGIHHFVVGEPFYVRQLTARHAHRAMREMGVRFNDVASFFRANRWGVGEKP
;
A
#
# COMPACT_ATOMS: atom_id res chain seq x y z
N MET A 1 -0.07 -15.45 9.29
CA MET A 1 1.33 -15.22 8.84
C MET A 1 2.30 -16.20 9.48
N THR A 2 2.40 -16.26 10.82
CA THR A 2 3.35 -17.15 11.50
C THR A 2 3.12 -18.63 11.17
N VAL A 3 1.87 -19.10 11.19
CA VAL A 3 1.54 -20.51 10.89
C VAL A 3 1.98 -20.89 9.46
N SER A 4 1.59 -20.12 8.46
CA SER A 4 1.99 -20.32 7.06
C SER A 4 3.51 -20.21 6.86
N ALA A 5 4.20 -19.34 7.60
CA ALA A 5 5.66 -19.28 7.58
C ALA A 5 6.29 -20.57 8.13
N VAL A 6 5.81 -21.07 9.27
CA VAL A 6 6.28 -22.34 9.86
C VAL A 6 6.03 -23.51 8.92
N LEU A 7 4.82 -23.61 8.35
CA LEU A 7 4.49 -24.66 7.38
C LEU A 7 5.38 -24.60 6.14
N TYR A 8 5.73 -23.41 5.66
CA TYR A 8 6.66 -23.26 4.54
C TYR A 8 8.08 -23.69 4.93
N ILE A 9 8.59 -23.26 6.09
CA ILE A 9 9.93 -23.62 6.57
C ILE A 9 10.04 -25.14 6.75
N GLN A 10 8.97 -25.78 7.24
CA GLN A 10 8.85 -27.23 7.38
C GLN A 10 8.54 -27.97 6.07
N GLN A 11 8.51 -27.26 4.92
CA GLN A 11 8.23 -27.82 3.59
C GLN A 11 6.86 -28.51 3.46
N VAL A 12 5.89 -28.15 4.31
CA VAL A 12 4.50 -28.67 4.26
C VAL A 12 3.67 -27.98 3.17
N ILE A 13 3.94 -26.69 2.92
CA ILE A 13 3.29 -25.92 1.85
C ILE A 13 4.34 -25.31 0.92
N PRO A 14 4.06 -25.17 -0.38
CA PRO A 14 4.97 -24.51 -1.31
C PRO A 14 4.99 -23.00 -1.07
N TRP A 15 6.06 -22.35 -1.55
CA TRP A 15 6.28 -20.90 -1.36
C TRP A 15 5.10 -20.04 -1.79
N TRP A 16 4.42 -20.38 -2.89
CA TRP A 16 3.33 -19.56 -3.43
C TRP A 16 2.09 -19.58 -2.52
N VAL A 17 1.79 -20.72 -1.88
CA VAL A 17 0.71 -20.78 -0.86
C VAL A 17 1.07 -19.90 0.33
N CYS A 18 2.33 -19.93 0.78
CA CYS A 18 2.81 -19.07 1.85
C CYS A 18 2.66 -17.59 1.50
N VAL A 19 3.08 -17.20 0.29
CA VAL A 19 2.98 -15.81 -0.20
C VAL A 19 1.53 -15.35 -0.25
N LEU A 20 0.62 -16.11 -0.87
CA LEU A 20 -0.78 -15.72 -0.98
C LEU A 20 -1.46 -15.65 0.41
N ALA A 21 -1.23 -16.65 1.27
CA ALA A 21 -1.78 -16.63 2.63
C ALA A 21 -1.26 -15.44 3.44
N ASN A 22 0.05 -15.17 3.39
CA ASN A 22 0.65 -14.06 4.12
C ASN A 22 0.24 -12.70 3.57
N ALA A 23 0.02 -12.57 2.27
CA ALA A 23 -0.46 -11.34 1.65
C ALA A 23 -1.88 -11.00 2.14
N PHE A 24 -2.76 -12.01 2.20
CA PHE A 24 -4.11 -11.87 2.75
C PHE A 24 -4.11 -11.50 4.24
N PHE A 25 -3.30 -12.16 5.07
CA PHE A 25 -3.21 -11.78 6.48
C PHE A 25 -2.57 -10.41 6.67
N ALA A 26 -1.57 -10.06 5.86
CA ALA A 26 -1.00 -8.73 5.87
C ALA A 26 -2.03 -7.66 5.46
N SER A 27 -2.99 -7.95 4.56
CA SER A 27 -4.07 -7.01 4.24
C SER A 27 -5.02 -6.77 5.41
N LEU A 28 -5.32 -7.81 6.19
CA LEU A 28 -6.07 -7.63 7.45
C LEU A 28 -5.30 -6.77 8.45
N THR A 29 -3.99 -7.01 8.59
CA THR A 29 -3.15 -6.18 9.46
C THR A 29 -3.13 -4.72 8.97
N HIS A 30 -3.21 -4.48 7.65
CA HIS A 30 -3.26 -3.12 7.08
C HIS A 30 -4.51 -2.38 7.54
N GLU A 31 -5.68 -3.00 7.42
CA GLU A 31 -6.92 -2.41 7.92
C GLU A 31 -6.87 -2.17 9.43
N LEU A 32 -6.31 -3.11 10.21
CA LEU A 32 -6.13 -2.94 11.65
C LEU A 32 -5.22 -1.75 12.00
N GLU A 33 -4.12 -1.56 11.26
CA GLU A 33 -3.26 -0.38 11.44
C GLU A 33 -3.99 0.88 11.05
N HIS A 34 -4.72 0.86 9.94
CA HIS A 34 -5.49 2.00 9.45
C HIS A 34 -6.52 2.48 10.51
N ASP A 35 -7.19 1.55 11.18
CA ASP A 35 -8.05 1.87 12.33
C ASP A 35 -7.23 2.35 13.57
N LEU A 36 -6.06 1.76 13.83
CA LEU A 36 -5.16 2.18 14.92
C LEU A 36 -4.62 3.60 14.72
N ILE A 37 -4.28 4.02 13.50
CA ILE A 37 -3.80 5.38 13.26
C ILE A 37 -4.89 6.43 13.53
N HIS A 38 -6.17 6.04 13.42
CA HIS A 38 -7.36 6.80 13.84
C HIS A 38 -7.71 6.70 15.33
N TYR A 39 -6.88 6.03 16.14
CA TYR A 39 -7.15 5.79 17.55
C TYR A 39 -8.46 5.03 17.84
N MET A 40 -8.92 4.17 16.92
CA MET A 40 -10.12 3.36 17.17
C MET A 40 -9.90 2.28 18.22
N TYR A 41 -8.67 1.79 18.37
CA TYR A 41 -8.33 0.78 19.37
C TYR A 41 -7.38 1.32 20.44
N PHE A 42 -7.66 0.94 21.69
CA PHE A 42 -6.80 1.17 22.86
C PHE A 42 -6.42 2.65 23.07
N ARG A 43 -7.25 3.61 22.64
CA ARG A 43 -6.98 5.06 22.73
C ARG A 43 -6.57 5.52 24.14
N LYS A 44 -7.14 4.92 25.19
CA LYS A 44 -6.84 5.23 26.59
C LYS A 44 -5.62 4.49 27.14
N ASN A 45 -5.17 3.41 26.50
CA ASN A 45 -4.00 2.63 26.89
C ASN A 45 -2.88 2.80 25.86
N ARG A 46 -2.02 3.81 26.08
CA ARG A 46 -0.93 4.16 25.15
C ARG A 46 0.07 3.03 24.96
N ILE A 47 0.31 2.18 25.96
CA ILE A 47 1.28 1.08 25.87
C ILE A 47 0.76 0.05 24.86
N VAL A 48 -0.46 -0.44 25.07
CA VAL A 48 -1.08 -1.44 24.17
C VAL A 48 -1.23 -0.89 22.76
N HIS A 49 -1.66 0.37 22.64
CA HIS A 49 -1.82 1.03 21.35
C HIS A 49 -0.51 1.10 20.54
N ASN A 50 0.58 1.57 21.17
CA ASN A 50 1.88 1.66 20.49
C ASN A 50 2.50 0.29 20.23
N LEU A 51 2.29 -0.68 21.12
CA LEU A 51 2.69 -2.06 20.89
C LEU A 51 2.02 -2.62 19.63
N MET A 52 0.70 -2.41 19.48
CA MET A 52 -0.02 -2.88 18.30
C MET A 52 0.42 -2.19 17.00
N LEU A 53 0.70 -0.89 17.02
CA LEU A 53 1.30 -0.20 15.87
C LEU A 53 2.66 -0.81 15.50
N GLY A 54 3.52 -1.05 16.50
CA GLY A 54 4.82 -1.68 16.29
C GLY A 54 4.71 -3.08 15.71
N LEU A 55 3.79 -3.90 16.22
CA LEU A 55 3.54 -5.25 15.71
C LEU A 55 2.99 -5.23 14.28
N ALA A 56 2.09 -4.28 13.97
CA ALA A 56 1.58 -4.09 12.62
C ALA A 56 2.69 -3.70 11.63
N TRP A 57 3.63 -2.84 12.06
CA TRP A 57 4.78 -2.44 11.26
C TRP A 57 5.77 -3.58 11.04
N LEU A 58 6.05 -4.39 12.08
CA LEU A 58 6.90 -5.58 11.97
C LEU A 58 6.29 -6.63 11.03
N ALA A 59 4.97 -6.79 11.03
CA ALA A 59 4.27 -7.68 10.10
C ALA A 59 4.24 -7.15 8.66
N ARG A 60 4.44 -5.83 8.47
CA ARG A 60 4.42 -5.17 7.16
C ARG A 60 5.60 -4.21 7.00
N PRO A 61 6.82 -4.75 6.95
CA PRO A 61 7.99 -3.90 7.05
C PRO A 61 8.26 -3.12 5.76
N THR A 62 7.58 -3.42 4.64
CA THR A 62 7.72 -2.69 3.37
C THR A 62 6.92 -1.38 3.29
N THR A 63 6.16 -1.03 4.34
CA THR A 63 5.38 0.23 4.42
C THR A 63 6.07 1.26 5.30
N ILE A 64 5.64 2.53 5.19
CA ILE A 64 6.10 3.60 6.08
C ILE A 64 5.84 3.29 7.55
N ASN A 65 6.67 3.91 8.40
CA ASN A 65 6.51 3.99 9.84
C ASN A 65 5.08 4.46 10.18
N PRO A 66 4.32 3.69 11.01
CA PRO A 66 2.90 3.97 11.21
C PRO A 66 2.63 5.23 12.04
N TRP A 67 3.58 5.67 12.87
CA TRP A 67 3.47 6.94 13.60
C TRP A 67 3.60 8.14 12.66
N VAL A 68 4.48 8.05 11.66
CA VAL A 68 4.60 9.05 10.60
C VAL A 68 3.38 8.98 9.68
N ARG A 69 2.97 7.77 9.30
CA ARG A 69 1.76 7.52 8.51
C ARG A 69 0.53 8.16 9.09
N ARG A 70 0.31 8.07 10.40
CA ARG A 70 -0.82 8.73 11.08
C ARG A 70 -0.94 10.20 10.70
N GLN A 71 0.16 10.95 10.70
CA GLN A 71 0.13 12.37 10.38
C GLN A 71 -0.22 12.59 8.89
N HIS A 72 0.37 11.79 8.00
CA HIS A 72 0.02 11.84 6.58
C HIS A 72 -1.44 11.47 6.33
N HIS A 73 -1.96 10.50 7.07
CA HIS A 73 -3.32 10.04 6.92
C HIS A 73 -4.35 11.05 7.41
N PHE A 74 -4.11 11.73 8.53
CA PHE A 74 -4.98 12.85 8.90
C PHE A 74 -4.93 14.01 7.90
N ASN A 75 -3.76 14.26 7.31
CA ASN A 75 -3.64 15.26 6.24
C ASN A 75 -4.40 14.81 4.98
N HIS A 76 -4.35 13.52 4.64
CA HIS A 76 -5.10 12.94 3.53
C HIS A 76 -6.61 13.12 3.71
N HIS A 77 -7.18 12.83 4.88
CA HIS A 77 -8.60 13.12 5.16
C HIS A 77 -8.96 14.60 4.99
N LYS A 78 -8.06 15.49 5.40
CA LYS A 78 -8.30 16.94 5.37
C LYS A 78 -8.14 17.54 3.98
N PHE A 79 -7.19 17.04 3.19
CA PHE A 79 -6.75 17.65 1.94
C PHE A 79 -6.78 16.67 0.75
N SER A 80 -7.60 15.63 0.83
CA SER A 80 -7.68 14.55 -0.16
C SER A 80 -7.82 15.11 -1.57
N GLY A 81 -7.06 14.54 -2.50
CA GLY A 81 -7.10 14.93 -3.91
C GLY A 81 -6.42 16.25 -4.25
N THR A 82 -5.63 16.81 -3.33
CA THR A 82 -4.83 18.03 -3.58
C THR A 82 -3.33 17.73 -3.57
N GLU A 83 -2.49 18.72 -3.92
CA GLU A 83 -1.03 18.57 -3.86
C GLU A 83 -0.50 18.32 -2.44
N ALA A 84 -1.24 18.72 -1.41
CA ALA A 84 -0.88 18.53 0.00
C ALA A 84 -1.09 17.08 0.48
N ASP A 85 -1.85 16.27 -0.27
CA ASP A 85 -2.11 14.87 0.03
C ASP A 85 -0.92 13.99 -0.37
N LEU A 86 0.10 13.98 0.49
CA LEU A 86 1.30 13.16 0.28
C LEU A 86 1.02 11.66 0.37
N GLU A 87 0.00 11.20 1.12
CA GLU A 87 -0.29 9.77 1.22
C GLU A 87 -0.66 9.23 -0.16
N GLU A 88 -1.63 9.85 -0.85
CA GLU A 88 -2.05 9.34 -2.17
C GLU A 88 -1.07 9.70 -3.30
N ARG A 89 -0.38 10.85 -3.23
CA ARG A 89 0.63 11.21 -4.25
C ARG A 89 1.82 10.26 -4.25
N THR A 90 2.29 9.82 -3.08
CA THR A 90 3.34 8.80 -3.00
C THR A 90 2.87 7.43 -3.49
N LEU A 91 1.57 7.22 -3.65
CA LEU A 91 0.97 6.04 -4.28
C LEU A 91 0.61 6.24 -5.76
N SER A 92 1.15 7.31 -6.39
CA SER A 92 0.99 7.68 -7.79
C SER A 92 -0.37 8.31 -8.18
N ASN A 93 -1.23 8.66 -7.22
CA ASN A 93 -2.45 9.41 -7.53
C ASN A 93 -2.11 10.73 -8.26
N GLY A 94 -2.90 11.09 -9.27
CA GLY A 94 -2.66 12.23 -10.13
C GLY A 94 -1.61 12.03 -11.23
N THR A 95 -0.92 10.88 -11.26
CA THR A 95 0.00 10.54 -12.37
C THR A 95 -0.78 9.83 -13.48
N PRO A 96 -0.62 10.18 -14.78
CA PRO A 96 -1.22 9.42 -15.87
C PRO A 96 -0.76 7.96 -15.89
N TRP A 97 -1.65 7.04 -16.30
CA TRP A 97 -1.27 5.64 -16.49
C TRP A 97 -0.24 5.49 -17.61
N GLY A 98 0.76 4.65 -17.35
CA GLY A 98 1.86 4.34 -18.25
C GLY A 98 2.88 3.45 -17.54
N VAL A 99 3.99 3.13 -18.22
CA VAL A 99 5.04 2.24 -17.68
C VAL A 99 5.58 2.75 -16.34
N LEU A 100 5.84 4.06 -16.22
CA LEU A 100 6.34 4.64 -14.99
C LEU A 100 5.35 4.48 -13.82
N ARG A 101 4.07 4.82 -14.02
CA ARG A 101 3.05 4.68 -12.97
C ARG A 101 2.90 3.23 -12.52
N PHE A 102 2.94 2.28 -13.46
CA PHE A 102 2.90 0.85 -13.13
C PHE A 102 4.04 0.47 -12.17
N PHE A 103 5.28 0.87 -12.44
CA PHE A 103 6.38 0.59 -11.52
C PHE A 103 6.29 1.37 -10.21
N MET A 104 5.77 2.60 -10.22
CA MET A 104 5.54 3.38 -8.99
C MET A 104 4.54 2.70 -8.03
N ILE A 105 3.46 2.10 -8.53
CA ILE A 105 2.52 1.37 -7.65
C ILE A 105 3.11 0.05 -7.12
N CYS A 106 3.98 -0.60 -7.92
CA CYS A 106 4.71 -1.80 -7.50
C CYS A 106 5.74 -1.51 -6.41
N ASP A 107 6.33 -0.31 -6.40
CA ASP A 107 7.48 0.04 -5.59
C ASP A 107 7.37 1.44 -4.97
N LEU A 108 7.15 1.47 -3.66
CA LEU A 108 6.99 2.70 -2.88
C LEU A 108 8.28 3.55 -2.83
N MET A 109 9.45 2.91 -2.85
CA MET A 109 10.74 3.62 -2.86
C MET A 109 10.93 4.31 -4.20
N LEU A 110 10.64 3.61 -5.30
CA LEU A 110 10.66 4.19 -6.63
C LEU A 110 9.67 5.36 -6.73
N SER A 111 8.43 5.17 -6.29
CA SER A 111 7.40 6.21 -6.35
C SER A 111 7.82 7.49 -5.61
N THR A 112 8.34 7.34 -4.39
CA THR A 112 8.84 8.49 -3.62
C THR A 112 10.06 9.12 -4.30
N SER A 113 10.98 8.30 -4.82
CA SER A 113 12.18 8.80 -5.51
C SER A 113 11.83 9.61 -6.75
N VAL A 114 10.84 9.17 -7.52
CA VAL A 114 10.30 9.90 -8.68
C VAL A 114 9.67 11.22 -8.24
N MET A 115 8.87 11.20 -7.17
CA MET A 115 8.25 12.41 -6.61
C MET A 115 9.31 13.43 -6.17
N ILE A 116 10.34 12.99 -5.44
CA ILE A 116 11.47 13.82 -5.02
C ILE A 116 12.23 14.34 -6.24
N ALA A 117 12.53 13.49 -7.23
CA ALA A 117 13.27 13.90 -8.42
C ALA A 117 12.56 15.02 -9.19
N ARG A 118 11.22 14.95 -9.29
CA ARG A 118 10.36 15.95 -9.94
C ARG A 118 10.20 17.25 -9.17
N GLU A 119 10.54 17.29 -7.88
CA GLU A 119 10.53 18.52 -7.09
C GLU A 119 11.63 19.48 -7.58
N THR A 120 11.22 20.68 -7.99
CA THR A 120 12.10 21.70 -8.54
C THR A 120 12.72 22.57 -7.44
N GLY A 121 12.02 22.77 -6.31
CA GLY A 121 12.52 23.55 -5.19
C GLY A 121 13.54 22.77 -4.37
N TRP A 122 14.80 23.25 -4.31
CA TRP A 122 15.87 22.58 -3.55
C TRP A 122 15.51 22.38 -2.07
N GLN A 123 14.95 23.39 -1.42
CA GLN A 123 14.53 23.30 -0.03
C GLN A 123 13.42 22.25 0.18
N ASN A 124 12.44 22.20 -0.72
CA ASN A 124 11.38 21.20 -0.69
C ASN A 124 11.91 19.80 -0.96
N LYS A 125 12.86 19.65 -1.89
CA LYS A 125 13.54 18.39 -2.18
C LYS A 125 14.27 17.86 -0.94
N ILE A 126 15.01 18.70 -0.21
CA ILE A 126 15.62 18.32 1.08
C ILE A 126 14.55 17.92 2.10
N ASN A 127 13.47 18.71 2.25
CA ASN A 127 12.40 18.41 3.20
C ASN A 127 11.73 17.06 2.89
N LEU A 128 11.47 16.75 1.62
CA LEU A 128 10.92 15.47 1.19
C LEU A 128 11.90 14.31 1.43
N LEU A 129 13.20 14.51 1.20
CA LEU A 129 14.23 13.51 1.52
C LEU A 129 14.25 13.20 3.02
N LEU A 130 14.25 14.20 3.89
CA LEU A 130 14.24 14.03 5.34
C LEU A 130 12.93 13.39 5.83
N ALA A 131 11.79 13.81 5.28
CA ALA A 131 10.49 13.21 5.56
C ALA A 131 10.47 11.73 5.15
N GLY A 132 10.98 11.41 3.95
CA GLY A 132 11.13 10.05 3.45
C GLY A 132 12.04 9.21 4.34
N ALA A 133 13.20 9.72 4.73
CA ALA A 133 14.11 9.01 5.63
C ALA A 133 13.44 8.66 6.97
N LYS A 134 12.72 9.62 7.57
CA LYS A 134 11.95 9.38 8.81
C LYS A 134 10.81 8.38 8.63
N ALA A 135 10.18 8.38 7.45
CA ALA A 135 9.08 7.47 7.15
C ALA A 135 9.56 6.04 6.85
N TYR A 136 10.73 5.87 6.23
CA TYR A 136 11.18 4.58 5.69
C TYR A 136 12.24 3.85 6.54
N VAL A 137 13.01 4.55 7.36
CA VAL A 137 14.07 3.93 8.17
C VAL A 137 13.50 3.38 9.49
N PRO A 138 13.93 2.18 9.95
CA PRO A 138 14.85 1.25 9.26
C PRO A 138 14.13 0.18 8.43
N LEU A 139 12.90 -0.21 8.80
CA LEU A 139 12.29 -1.44 8.31
C LEU A 139 11.97 -1.41 6.82
N THR A 140 11.49 -0.28 6.30
CA THR A 140 11.13 -0.14 4.88
C THR A 140 12.37 -0.22 4.02
N VAL A 141 13.40 0.56 4.36
CA VAL A 141 14.69 0.52 3.64
C VAL A 141 15.27 -0.88 3.67
N LEU A 142 15.36 -1.51 4.84
CA LEU A 142 15.92 -2.85 4.97
C LEU A 142 15.16 -3.88 4.11
N SER A 143 13.82 -3.84 4.13
CA SER A 143 12.99 -4.80 3.40
C SER A 143 13.09 -4.61 1.88
N TRP A 144 13.09 -3.37 1.39
CA TRP A 144 13.26 -3.07 -0.02
C TRP A 144 14.69 -3.37 -0.49
N SER A 145 15.71 -3.12 0.34
CA SER A 145 17.08 -3.53 0.03
C SER A 145 17.21 -5.05 -0.12
N ILE A 146 16.63 -5.83 0.81
CA ILE A 146 16.59 -7.30 0.69
C ILE A 146 15.83 -7.73 -0.58
N TRP A 147 14.71 -7.09 -0.89
CA TRP A 147 13.94 -7.35 -2.11
C TRP A 147 14.77 -7.12 -3.38
N TYR A 148 15.48 -5.99 -3.48
CA TYR A 148 16.33 -5.69 -4.64
C TYR A 148 17.52 -6.63 -4.76
N VAL A 149 18.19 -6.95 -3.65
CA VAL A 149 19.28 -7.93 -3.64
C VAL A 149 18.76 -9.30 -4.07
N PHE A 150 17.58 -9.72 -3.59
CA PHE A 150 16.94 -10.96 -4.03
C PHE A 150 16.71 -10.99 -5.54
N LEU A 151 16.10 -9.95 -6.10
CA LEU A 151 15.83 -9.88 -7.54
C LEU A 151 17.12 -9.88 -8.38
N ALA A 152 18.11 -9.06 -7.99
CA ALA A 152 19.38 -8.98 -8.69
C ALA A 152 20.14 -10.32 -8.62
N PHE A 153 20.21 -10.92 -7.43
CA PHE A 153 20.88 -12.20 -7.22
C PHE A 153 20.27 -13.31 -8.08
N HIS A 154 18.96 -13.51 -8.01
CA HIS A 154 18.28 -14.57 -8.77
C HIS A 154 18.29 -14.32 -10.27
N THR A 155 18.32 -13.07 -10.70
CA THR A 155 18.51 -12.73 -12.13
C THR A 155 19.90 -13.18 -12.60
N VAL A 156 20.96 -12.85 -11.85
CA VAL A 156 22.34 -13.25 -12.18
C VAL A 156 22.50 -14.77 -12.14
N ASP A 157 21.97 -15.41 -11.11
CA ASP A 157 22.04 -16.87 -10.93
C ASP A 157 21.29 -17.61 -12.05
N TYR A 158 20.13 -17.10 -12.49
CA TYR A 158 19.39 -17.63 -13.64
C TYR A 158 20.22 -17.59 -14.93
N PHE A 159 20.94 -16.50 -15.20
CA PHE A 159 21.78 -16.38 -16.40
C PHE A 159 23.13 -17.13 -16.30
N ASN A 160 23.53 -17.57 -15.10
CA ASN A 160 24.74 -18.39 -14.88
C ASN A 160 24.52 -19.90 -15.07
N GLY A 161 23.34 -20.31 -15.54
CA GLY A 161 23.11 -21.65 -16.12
C GLY A 161 22.53 -22.70 -15.17
N ALA A 162 22.58 -22.51 -13.85
CA ALA A 162 21.90 -23.39 -12.90
C ALA A 162 21.56 -22.66 -11.59
N ALA A 163 20.34 -22.86 -11.10
CA ALA A 163 19.89 -22.30 -9.82
C ALA A 163 20.76 -22.77 -8.65
N GLY A 164 21.28 -21.82 -7.87
CA GLY A 164 22.15 -22.04 -6.72
C GLY A 164 23.63 -22.20 -7.03
N LEU A 165 24.03 -22.27 -8.31
CA LEU A 165 25.43 -22.48 -8.69
C LEU A 165 26.29 -21.28 -8.32
N PHE A 166 25.82 -20.06 -8.58
CA PHE A 166 26.55 -18.85 -8.21
C PHE A 166 26.65 -18.71 -6.69
N ALA A 167 25.58 -19.06 -5.96
CA ALA A 167 25.57 -19.06 -4.50
C ALA A 167 26.63 -20.01 -3.93
N ALA A 168 26.69 -21.25 -4.45
CA ALA A 168 27.63 -22.27 -3.99
C ALA A 168 29.08 -21.88 -4.31
N ALA A 169 29.35 -21.43 -5.53
CA ALA A 169 30.68 -21.05 -5.99
C ALA A 169 31.28 -19.86 -5.22
N GLN A 170 30.44 -19.00 -4.65
CA GLN A 170 30.87 -17.81 -3.91
C GLN A 170 30.71 -17.96 -2.38
N GLY A 171 30.31 -19.13 -1.87
CA GLY A 171 30.12 -19.36 -0.44
C GLY A 171 28.93 -18.60 0.17
N LEU A 172 27.93 -18.25 -0.65
CA LEU A 172 26.77 -17.42 -0.26
C LEU A 172 25.51 -18.23 0.07
N SER A 173 25.57 -19.57 0.03
CA SER A 173 24.40 -20.45 0.11
C SER A 173 23.52 -20.23 1.35
N GLU A 174 24.12 -20.04 2.53
CA GLU A 174 23.37 -19.78 3.77
C GLU A 174 22.66 -18.43 3.73
N TRP A 175 23.37 -17.38 3.28
CA TRP A 175 22.80 -16.04 3.11
C TRP A 175 21.62 -16.03 2.14
N VAL A 176 21.77 -16.72 0.99
CA VAL A 176 20.70 -16.87 0.00
C VAL A 176 19.51 -17.63 0.60
N THR A 177 19.75 -18.66 1.41
CA THR A 177 18.69 -19.41 2.09
C THR A 177 17.89 -18.54 3.07
N VAL A 178 18.58 -17.74 3.89
CA VAL A 178 17.94 -16.80 4.82
C VAL A 178 17.15 -15.74 4.05
N MET A 179 17.76 -15.14 3.02
CA MET A 179 17.12 -14.16 2.16
C MET A 179 15.85 -14.72 1.50
N ASN A 180 15.92 -15.89 0.87
CA ASN A 180 14.79 -16.55 0.23
C ASN A 180 13.66 -16.82 1.23
N THR A 181 14.01 -17.27 2.43
CA THR A 181 13.05 -17.50 3.50
C THR A 181 12.34 -16.20 3.88
N LEU A 182 13.09 -15.13 4.16
CA LEU A 182 12.53 -13.81 4.49
C LEU A 182 11.65 -13.27 3.36
N VAL A 183 12.06 -13.47 2.11
CA VAL A 183 11.29 -13.03 0.94
C VAL A 183 9.97 -13.77 0.84
N VAL A 184 9.97 -15.09 0.96
CA VAL A 184 8.73 -15.88 0.86
C VAL A 184 7.78 -15.60 2.02
N VAL A 185 8.29 -15.55 3.25
CA VAL A 185 7.42 -15.46 4.44
C VAL A 185 6.98 -14.03 4.76
N LEU A 186 7.75 -13.01 4.38
CA LEU A 186 7.51 -11.64 4.84
C LEU A 186 7.48 -10.60 3.72
N ILE A 187 8.50 -10.55 2.86
CA ILE A 187 8.68 -9.44 1.93
C ILE A 187 7.78 -9.57 0.70
N ALA A 188 7.84 -10.66 -0.06
CA ALA A 188 7.00 -10.89 -1.23
C ALA A 188 5.49 -10.83 -0.94
N PRO A 189 4.96 -11.40 0.16
CA PRO A 189 3.56 -11.21 0.52
C PRO A 189 3.18 -9.75 0.72
N ASN A 190 4.08 -8.96 1.33
CA ASN A 190 3.87 -7.54 1.54
C ASN A 190 4.03 -6.71 0.26
N VAL A 191 4.91 -7.10 -0.66
CA VAL A 191 5.01 -6.48 -2.00
C VAL A 191 3.71 -6.73 -2.78
N LEU A 192 3.22 -7.97 -2.82
CA LEU A 192 1.94 -8.31 -3.47
C LEU A 192 0.77 -7.51 -2.90
N ARG A 193 0.63 -7.50 -1.57
CA ARG A 193 -0.40 -6.74 -0.87
C ARG A 193 -0.30 -5.24 -1.15
N SER A 194 0.91 -4.67 -1.07
CA SER A 194 1.16 -3.26 -1.37
C SER A 194 0.74 -2.94 -2.81
N PHE A 195 1.14 -3.74 -3.79
CA PHE A 195 0.71 -3.55 -5.18
C PHE A 195 -0.82 -3.52 -5.31
N CYS A 196 -1.52 -4.50 -4.73
CA CYS A 196 -2.98 -4.58 -4.80
C CYS A 196 -3.65 -3.36 -4.13
N LEU A 197 -3.18 -2.98 -2.94
CA LEU A 197 -3.69 -1.79 -2.24
C LEU A 197 -3.40 -0.51 -3.02
N HIS A 198 -2.16 -0.30 -3.47
CA HIS A 198 -1.73 0.90 -4.19
C HIS A 198 -2.48 1.05 -5.51
N PHE A 199 -2.69 -0.05 -6.24
CA PHE A 199 -3.54 -0.06 -7.41
C PHE A 199 -4.94 0.44 -7.05
N ILE A 200 -5.58 -0.14 -6.04
CA ILE A 200 -6.96 0.20 -5.70
C ILE A 200 -7.05 1.64 -5.16
N THR A 201 -6.30 1.98 -4.12
CA THR A 201 -6.36 3.30 -3.46
C THR A 201 -6.03 4.44 -4.41
N SER A 202 -4.97 4.31 -5.20
CA SER A 202 -4.58 5.35 -6.15
C SER A 202 -5.54 5.51 -7.32
N ASN A 203 -6.54 4.64 -7.46
CA ASN A 203 -7.56 4.73 -8.51
C ASN A 203 -8.96 5.01 -7.95
N ILE A 204 -9.18 4.91 -6.64
CA ILE A 204 -10.43 5.34 -6.01
C ILE A 204 -10.40 6.81 -5.61
N HIS A 205 -9.25 7.38 -5.30
CA HIS A 205 -9.12 8.79 -4.97
C HIS A 205 -9.06 9.64 -6.22
N TYR A 206 -9.90 10.67 -6.25
CA TYR A 206 -9.82 11.68 -7.29
C TYR A 206 -8.73 12.71 -6.96
N TYR A 207 -8.24 13.41 -7.98
CA TYR A 207 -7.10 14.32 -7.85
C TYR A 207 -7.21 15.57 -8.73
N GLY A 208 -6.91 16.72 -8.13
CA GLY A 208 -6.63 17.99 -8.79
C GLY A 208 -7.85 18.88 -9.01
N ASP A 209 -8.95 18.35 -9.55
CA ASP A 209 -10.18 19.09 -9.85
C ASP A 209 -11.33 18.76 -8.88
N VAL A 210 -10.97 18.54 -7.62
CA VAL A 210 -11.91 18.25 -6.53
C VAL A 210 -11.76 19.29 -5.42
N ASP A 211 -12.89 19.66 -4.82
CA ASP A 211 -12.88 20.42 -3.57
C ASP A 211 -12.60 19.46 -2.41
N HIS A 212 -11.49 19.67 -1.72
CA HIS A 212 -11.10 18.87 -0.55
C HIS A 212 -12.09 18.99 0.62
N HIS A 213 -12.93 20.02 0.67
CA HIS A 213 -14.02 20.10 1.64
C HIS A 213 -15.26 19.29 1.24
N ASN A 214 -15.34 18.85 -0.02
CA ASN A 214 -16.44 18.06 -0.54
C ASN A 214 -16.10 16.56 -0.58
N VAL A 215 -16.44 15.86 0.49
CA VAL A 215 -16.19 14.42 0.64
C VAL A 215 -16.84 13.58 -0.48
N ILE A 216 -17.92 14.07 -1.10
CA ILE A 216 -18.61 13.39 -2.21
C ILE A 216 -17.70 13.18 -3.42
N THR A 217 -16.80 14.14 -3.67
CA THR A 217 -15.92 14.09 -4.84
C THR A 217 -14.50 13.60 -4.53
N GLN A 218 -14.18 13.33 -3.26
CA GLN A 218 -12.85 12.85 -2.88
C GLN A 218 -12.56 11.43 -3.38
N THR A 219 -13.58 10.54 -3.35
CA THR A 219 -13.42 9.13 -3.71
C THR A 219 -14.54 8.60 -4.62
N GLN A 220 -14.26 7.53 -5.34
CA GLN A 220 -15.25 6.63 -5.94
C GLN A 220 -15.30 5.29 -5.21
N VAL A 221 -16.37 4.53 -5.44
CA VAL A 221 -16.49 3.14 -4.99
C VAL A 221 -16.15 2.19 -6.13
N LEU A 222 -15.15 1.32 -5.95
CA LEU A 222 -14.82 0.22 -6.85
C LEU A 222 -15.32 -1.11 -6.28
N ASN A 223 -16.46 -1.59 -6.80
CA ASN A 223 -17.10 -2.82 -6.32
C ASN A 223 -17.49 -3.80 -7.44
N THR A 224 -17.03 -3.57 -8.68
CA THR A 224 -17.21 -4.55 -9.76
C THR A 224 -16.41 -5.84 -9.48
N PRO A 225 -16.94 -7.04 -9.82
CA PRO A 225 -16.26 -8.30 -9.55
C PRO A 225 -14.87 -8.45 -10.17
N TRP A 226 -14.55 -7.71 -11.24
CA TRP A 226 -13.23 -7.78 -11.89
C TRP A 226 -12.07 -7.33 -10.99
N PHE A 227 -12.35 -6.53 -9.96
CA PHE A 227 -11.33 -6.11 -9.00
C PHE A 227 -11.11 -7.12 -7.87
N TRP A 228 -11.89 -8.21 -7.77
CA TRP A 228 -11.75 -9.18 -6.68
C TRP A 228 -10.34 -9.74 -6.47
N PRO A 229 -9.56 -10.06 -7.52
CA PRO A 229 -8.19 -10.51 -7.33
C PRO A 229 -7.32 -9.51 -6.56
N LEU A 230 -7.52 -8.21 -6.76
CA LEU A 230 -6.81 -7.16 -6.02
C LEU A 230 -7.44 -6.93 -4.65
N GLN A 231 -8.78 -6.88 -4.59
CA GLN A 231 -9.55 -6.69 -3.36
C GLN A 231 -9.26 -7.78 -2.34
N LEU A 232 -8.96 -9.01 -2.77
CA LEU A 232 -8.57 -10.11 -1.88
C LEU A 232 -7.33 -9.75 -1.04
N PHE A 233 -6.37 -9.04 -1.61
CA PHE A 233 -5.13 -8.63 -0.95
C PHE A 233 -5.16 -7.17 -0.46
N CYS A 234 -6.34 -6.55 -0.42
CA CYS A 234 -6.58 -5.30 0.32
C CYS A 234 -7.88 -5.31 1.13
N VAL A 235 -8.46 -6.49 1.41
CA VAL A 235 -9.68 -6.65 2.21
C VAL A 235 -10.85 -5.79 1.70
N ASN A 236 -11.12 -5.86 0.40
CA ASN A 236 -12.22 -5.14 -0.24
C ASN A 236 -12.16 -3.60 -0.05
N PHE A 237 -10.95 -3.06 0.11
CA PHE A 237 -10.68 -1.63 0.33
C PHE A 237 -11.39 -0.73 -0.68
N GLY A 238 -11.34 -1.04 -1.97
CA GLY A 238 -11.90 -0.17 -3.01
C GLY A 238 -13.41 -0.02 -2.91
N SER A 239 -14.07 -0.99 -2.28
CA SER A 239 -15.52 -0.95 -2.06
C SER A 239 -15.87 -0.16 -0.79
N THR A 240 -15.03 -0.16 0.24
CA THR A 240 -15.40 0.35 1.57
C THR A 240 -14.61 1.57 2.02
N HIS A 241 -13.50 1.90 1.37
CA HIS A 241 -12.66 3.01 1.80
C HIS A 241 -13.36 4.35 1.66
N GLY A 242 -14.18 4.56 0.62
CA GLY A 242 -14.98 5.78 0.54
C GLY A 242 -15.85 6.02 1.79
N ILE A 243 -16.40 4.96 2.41
CA ILE A 243 -17.18 5.04 3.66
C ILE A 243 -16.33 5.64 4.78
N HIS A 244 -15.05 5.31 4.84
CA HIS A 244 -14.11 5.82 5.85
C HIS A 244 -13.93 7.34 5.78
N HIS A 245 -14.02 7.95 4.60
CA HIS A 245 -13.97 9.42 4.46
C HIS A 245 -15.23 10.10 5.01
N PHE A 246 -16.39 9.41 4.96
CA PHE A 246 -17.63 9.92 5.52
C PHE A 246 -17.75 9.64 7.03
N VAL A 247 -17.36 8.44 7.46
CA VAL A 247 -17.55 7.95 8.83
C VAL A 247 -16.23 7.40 9.36
N VAL A 248 -15.34 8.32 9.72
CA VAL A 248 -13.99 8.03 10.24
C VAL A 248 -14.01 7.22 11.53
N GLY A 249 -15.14 7.13 12.24
CA GLY A 249 -15.27 6.42 13.51
C GLY A 249 -15.57 4.92 13.39
N GLU A 250 -15.68 4.36 12.19
CA GLU A 250 -16.04 2.96 11.97
C GLU A 250 -14.81 2.08 11.65
N PRO A 251 -14.55 1.03 12.46
CA PRO A 251 -13.57 0.01 12.13
C PRO A 251 -13.83 -0.69 10.79
N PHE A 252 -12.78 -1.22 10.17
CA PHE A 252 -12.90 -1.80 8.83
C PHE A 252 -13.96 -2.90 8.69
N TYR A 253 -14.09 -3.78 9.68
CA TYR A 253 -15.08 -4.86 9.65
C TYR A 253 -16.51 -4.33 9.80
N VAL A 254 -16.71 -3.20 10.51
CA VAL A 254 -18.02 -2.53 10.58
C VAL A 254 -18.34 -1.93 9.21
N ARG A 255 -17.38 -1.26 8.57
CA ARG A 255 -17.54 -0.73 7.20
C ARG A 255 -17.94 -1.83 6.20
N GLN A 256 -17.39 -3.04 6.33
CA GLN A 256 -17.80 -4.18 5.49
C GLN A 256 -19.26 -4.59 5.75
N LEU A 257 -19.69 -4.66 7.01
CA LEU A 257 -21.05 -5.05 7.39
C LEU A 257 -22.09 -4.00 6.98
N THR A 258 -21.74 -2.71 7.04
CA THR A 258 -22.63 -1.59 6.70
C THR A 258 -22.58 -1.19 5.23
N ALA A 259 -21.63 -1.75 4.44
CA ALA A 259 -21.33 -1.35 3.07
C ALA A 259 -22.57 -1.22 2.18
N ARG A 260 -23.52 -2.16 2.27
CA ARG A 260 -24.74 -2.13 1.46
C ARG A 260 -25.58 -0.86 1.69
N HIS A 261 -25.75 -0.46 2.95
CA HIS A 261 -26.52 0.72 3.31
C HIS A 261 -25.74 2.00 2.98
N ALA A 262 -24.45 2.01 3.31
CA ALA A 262 -23.56 3.12 2.98
C ALA A 262 -23.50 3.37 1.47
N HIS A 263 -23.37 2.33 0.65
CA HIS A 263 -23.35 2.46 -0.81
C HIS A 263 -24.64 3.06 -1.37
N ARG A 264 -25.80 2.70 -0.80
CA ARG A 264 -27.08 3.28 -1.21
C ARG A 264 -27.08 4.79 -0.95
N ALA A 265 -26.74 5.20 0.27
CA ALA A 265 -26.65 6.62 0.64
C ALA A 265 -25.61 7.37 -0.21
N MET A 266 -24.43 6.77 -0.42
CA MET A 266 -23.37 7.35 -1.27
C MET A 266 -23.84 7.58 -2.71
N ARG A 267 -24.59 6.64 -3.31
CA ARG A 267 -25.20 6.83 -4.64
C ARG A 267 -26.22 7.95 -4.65
N GLU A 268 -27.12 7.98 -3.66
CA GLU A 268 -28.14 9.02 -3.52
C GLU A 268 -27.52 10.41 -3.38
N MET A 269 -26.35 10.52 -2.76
CA MET A 269 -25.58 11.75 -2.61
C MET A 269 -24.64 12.07 -3.80
N GLY A 270 -24.59 11.23 -4.83
CA GLY A 270 -23.82 11.49 -6.06
C GLY A 270 -22.37 11.01 -6.07
N VAL A 271 -21.96 10.15 -5.11
CA VAL A 271 -20.65 9.46 -5.19
C VAL A 271 -20.65 8.53 -6.40
N ARG A 272 -19.56 8.55 -7.18
CA ARG A 272 -19.40 7.71 -8.36
C ARG A 272 -19.03 6.27 -7.99
N PHE A 273 -19.49 5.33 -8.81
CA PHE A 273 -19.22 3.91 -8.67
C PHE A 273 -18.60 3.40 -9.96
N ASN A 274 -17.45 2.72 -9.86
CA ASN A 274 -16.75 2.11 -10.98
C ASN A 274 -16.52 3.09 -12.16
N ASP A 275 -16.16 4.34 -11.86
CA ASP A 275 -15.67 5.32 -12.84
C ASP A 275 -14.25 4.93 -13.27
N VAL A 276 -14.15 3.83 -14.02
CA VAL A 276 -12.89 3.35 -14.61
C VAL A 276 -12.36 4.31 -15.67
N ALA A 277 -13.22 5.19 -16.20
CA ALA A 277 -12.80 6.23 -17.13
C ALA A 277 -11.84 7.22 -16.45
N SER A 278 -11.93 7.44 -15.13
CA SER A 278 -11.03 8.31 -14.38
C SER A 278 -9.56 7.89 -14.49
N PHE A 279 -9.29 6.59 -14.72
CA PHE A 279 -7.94 6.05 -14.83
C PHE A 279 -7.23 6.73 -16.02
N PHE A 280 -7.92 6.90 -17.14
CA PHE A 280 -7.37 7.51 -18.36
C PHE A 280 -7.20 9.03 -18.30
N ARG A 281 -7.68 9.67 -17.23
CA ARG A 281 -7.61 11.12 -17.02
C ARG A 281 -6.96 11.45 -15.69
N ALA A 282 -5.96 10.65 -15.32
CA ALA A 282 -5.11 10.83 -14.13
C ALA A 282 -5.94 11.06 -12.84
N ASN A 283 -7.05 10.34 -12.72
CA ASN A 283 -8.01 10.39 -11.62
C ASN A 283 -8.66 11.77 -11.41
N ARG A 284 -8.81 12.59 -12.46
CA ARG A 284 -9.66 13.78 -12.40
C ARG A 284 -11.13 13.40 -12.14
N TRP A 285 -11.90 14.22 -11.42
CA TRP A 285 -13.34 14.06 -11.18
C TRP A 285 -14.19 14.62 -12.32
N GLY A 286 -13.80 15.75 -12.90
CA GLY A 286 -14.43 16.30 -14.10
C GLY A 286 -14.08 15.48 -15.35
N VAL A 287 -14.98 15.43 -16.31
CA VAL A 287 -14.64 14.99 -17.68
C VAL A 287 -13.91 16.16 -18.30
N GLY A 288 -12.61 16.28 -18.07
CA GLY A 288 -11.83 17.40 -18.62
C GLY A 288 -11.93 17.40 -20.14
N GLU A 289 -12.24 18.57 -20.72
CA GLU A 289 -11.78 18.89 -22.07
C GLU A 289 -10.27 18.58 -22.11
N LYS A 290 -9.85 17.87 -23.15
CA LYS A 290 -8.45 17.49 -23.32
C LYS A 290 -7.58 18.76 -23.24
N PRO A 291 -6.45 18.74 -22.51
CA PRO A 291 -5.46 19.80 -22.62
C PRO A 291 -4.92 19.89 -24.06
#